data_AF-X1GEW0-F1
#
_entry.id   AF-X1GEW0-F1
#
_cell.length_a   1.000
_cell.length_b   1.000
_cell.length_c   1.000
_cell.angle_alpha   90.00
_cell.angle_beta   90.00
_cell.angle_gamma   90.00
#
_symmetry.space_group_name_H-M   'P 1'
#
loop_
_entity.id
_entity.type
_entity.pdbx_description
1 polymer ?
#
loop_
_entity_poly.entity_id
_entity_poly.type
_entity_poly.pdbx_seq_one_letter_code
_entity_poly.pdbx_strand_id
1 'polypeptide(L)'
;DLVYIDTPYISSKGVGVDYLEFYHFLEGLVEYDKWEVLIDWGSKHRRIKHGKSIWNDRNKIYQAFDDLFKKFADSILVVSYRSDGIPSDTDLMGLLKKYKDNVIELNRKNYKYVLSNNGESQELLFVAE
;
A
#
# COMPACT_ATOMS: atom_id res chain seq x y z
N ASP A 1 -12.73 16.68 9.20
CA ASP A 1 -12.64 15.20 9.16
C ASP A 1 -11.21 14.75 9.02
N LEU A 2 -10.90 13.52 9.44
CA LEU A 2 -9.56 12.93 9.35
C LEU A 2 -9.66 11.55 8.68
N VAL A 3 -8.76 11.29 7.73
CA VAL A 3 -8.64 10.01 7.03
C VAL A 3 -7.26 9.43 7.28
N TYR A 4 -7.23 8.27 7.91
CA TYR A 4 -6.02 7.46 8.04
C TYR A 4 -5.87 6.58 6.79
N ILE A 5 -4.69 6.64 6.17
CA ILE A 5 -4.37 5.95 4.93
C ILE A 5 -3.18 5.03 5.19
N ASP A 6 -3.38 3.74 4.96
CA ASP A 6 -2.37 2.69 5.02
C ASP A 6 -2.57 1.77 3.81
N THR A 7 -1.96 2.18 2.69
CA THR A 7 -2.13 1.50 1.41
C THR A 7 -1.13 0.34 1.27
N PRO A 8 -1.42 -0.67 0.45
CA PRO A 8 -0.38 -1.61 0.02
C PRO A 8 0.81 -0.84 -0.57
N TYR A 9 2.02 -1.26 -0.23
CA TYR A 9 3.24 -0.64 -0.72
C TYR A 9 4.00 -1.57 -1.66
N ILE A 10 4.54 -0.98 -2.72
CA ILE A 10 5.46 -1.64 -3.63
C ILE A 10 6.87 -1.21 -3.20
N SER A 11 7.74 -2.17 -2.92
CA SER A 11 9.14 -1.82 -2.62
C SER A 11 9.82 -1.15 -3.82
N SER A 12 10.93 -0.45 -3.59
CA SER A 12 11.78 0.16 -4.62
C SER A 12 12.21 -0.84 -5.71
N LYS A 13 12.34 -2.13 -5.35
CA LYS A 13 12.60 -3.24 -6.27
C LYS A 13 11.43 -3.60 -7.18
N GLY A 14 10.25 -3.02 -6.97
CA GLY A 14 9.04 -3.26 -7.75
C GLY A 14 8.28 -4.49 -7.32
N VAL A 15 8.67 -5.05 -6.18
CA VAL A 15 8.01 -6.20 -5.59
C VAL A 15 6.95 -5.66 -4.64
N GLY A 16 5.70 -5.81 -5.05
CA GLY A 16 4.54 -5.73 -4.17
C GLY A 16 4.15 -7.14 -3.73
N VAL A 17 3.55 -7.24 -2.56
CA VAL A 17 3.00 -8.50 -2.03
C VAL A 17 1.49 -8.35 -2.07
N ASP A 18 0.81 -9.17 -2.89
CA ASP A 18 -0.64 -9.22 -2.88
C ASP A 18 -1.08 -10.26 -1.85
N TYR A 19 -1.85 -9.84 -0.85
CA TYR A 19 -2.30 -10.72 0.22
C TYR A 19 -3.10 -11.92 -0.30
N LEU A 20 -3.84 -11.72 -1.40
CA LEU A 20 -4.63 -12.76 -2.08
C LEU A 20 -3.77 -13.85 -2.72
N GLU A 21 -2.46 -13.62 -2.91
CA GLU A 21 -1.54 -14.68 -3.32
C GLU A 21 -1.28 -15.69 -2.21
N PHE A 22 -1.42 -15.31 -0.94
CA PHE A 22 -1.03 -16.17 0.18
C PHE A 22 -2.21 -16.69 0.99
N TYR A 23 -3.24 -15.87 1.17
CA TYR A 23 -4.38 -16.17 2.02
C TYR A 23 -5.66 -15.84 1.29
N HIS A 24 -6.63 -16.74 1.41
CA HIS A 24 -7.94 -16.57 0.78
C HIS A 24 -9.06 -17.25 1.58
N PHE A 25 -8.85 -17.42 2.89
CA PHE A 25 -9.81 -18.11 3.76
C PHE A 25 -11.11 -17.32 3.89
N LEU A 26 -11.02 -15.99 4.05
CA LEU A 26 -12.21 -15.15 4.19
C LEU A 26 -12.98 -15.05 2.87
N GLU A 27 -12.26 -14.90 1.76
CA GLU A 27 -12.82 -14.93 0.40
C GLU A 27 -13.53 -16.26 0.14
N GLY A 28 -12.90 -17.36 0.56
CA GLY A 28 -13.46 -18.70 0.53
C GLY A 28 -14.71 -18.87 1.39
N LEU A 29 -14.76 -18.27 2.58
CA LEU A 29 -15.97 -18.30 3.42
C LEU A 29 -17.12 -17.50 2.81
N VAL A 30 -16.82 -16.35 2.18
CA VAL A 30 -17.83 -15.49 1.55
C VAL A 30 -18.38 -16.12 0.27
N GLU A 31 -17.53 -16.76 -0.53
CA GLU A 31 -17.89 -17.38 -1.81
C GLU A 31 -17.75 -18.91 -1.73
N TYR A 32 -18.24 -19.53 -0.65
CA TYR A 32 -18.00 -20.93 -0.31
C TYR A 32 -18.31 -21.91 -1.44
N ASP A 33 -19.49 -21.79 -2.06
CA ASP A 33 -19.91 -22.66 -3.15
C ASP A 33 -19.07 -22.52 -4.42
N LYS A 34 -18.34 -21.40 -4.58
CA LYS A 34 -17.48 -21.12 -5.74
C LYS A 34 -16.00 -21.27 -5.42
N TRP A 35 -15.64 -21.53 -4.17
CA TRP A 35 -14.25 -21.47 -3.71
C TRP A 35 -13.33 -22.33 -4.58
N GLU A 36 -13.72 -23.57 -4.88
CA GLU A 36 -12.93 -24.47 -5.75
C GLU A 36 -12.64 -23.87 -7.13
N VAL A 37 -13.60 -23.18 -7.73
CA VAL A 37 -13.48 -22.54 -9.05
C VAL A 37 -12.60 -21.30 -8.97
N LEU A 38 -12.61 -20.60 -7.84
CA LEU A 38 -11.77 -19.43 -7.59
C LEU A 38 -10.30 -19.81 -7.39
N ILE A 39 -9.97 -21.06 -7.06
CA ILE A 39 -8.57 -21.49 -6.89
C ILE A 39 -7.85 -21.55 -8.25
N ASP A 40 -6.66 -20.96 -8.30
CA ASP A 40 -5.70 -21.13 -9.39
C ASP A 40 -4.90 -22.42 -9.16
N TRP A 41 -5.46 -23.54 -9.63
CA TRP A 41 -4.85 -24.87 -9.55
C TRP A 41 -3.53 -25.00 -10.32
N GLY A 42 -3.23 -24.09 -11.24
CA GLY A 42 -1.94 -24.05 -11.95
C GLY A 42 -0.83 -23.38 -11.14
N SER A 43 -1.18 -22.62 -10.10
CA SER A 43 -0.20 -21.99 -9.21
C SER A 43 0.38 -22.99 -8.20
N LYS A 44 1.67 -22.87 -7.88
CA LYS A 44 2.37 -23.77 -6.94
C LYS A 44 1.72 -23.81 -5.55
N HIS A 45 1.23 -22.68 -5.07
CA HIS A 45 0.66 -22.51 -3.73
C HIS A 45 -0.87 -22.40 -3.73
N ARG A 46 -1.54 -22.69 -4.86
CA ARG A 46 -3.00 -22.66 -4.98
C ARG A 46 -3.64 -21.35 -4.49
N ARG A 47 -3.11 -20.22 -4.96
CA ARG A 47 -3.70 -18.90 -4.69
C ARG A 47 -5.12 -18.81 -5.24
N ILE A 48 -5.87 -17.83 -4.76
CA ILE A 48 -7.13 -17.45 -5.39
C ILE A 48 -6.85 -16.66 -6.69
N LYS A 49 -7.66 -16.89 -7.72
CA LYS A 49 -7.69 -16.08 -8.95
C LYS A 49 -8.17 -14.69 -8.58
N HIS A 50 -7.37 -13.69 -8.87
CA HIS A 50 -7.70 -12.29 -8.62
C HIS A 50 -7.21 -11.42 -9.78
N GLY A 51 -7.85 -10.26 -9.93
CA GLY A 51 -7.39 -9.23 -10.86
C GLY A 51 -6.15 -8.52 -10.32
N LYS A 52 -5.44 -7.81 -11.20
CA LYS A 52 -4.33 -6.96 -10.77
C LYS A 52 -4.87 -5.71 -10.06
N SER A 53 -4.42 -5.49 -8.82
CA SER A 53 -4.68 -4.24 -8.10
C SER A 53 -3.81 -3.11 -8.67
N ILE A 54 -4.37 -1.89 -8.78
CA ILE A 54 -3.59 -0.68 -9.11
C ILE A 54 -2.52 -0.40 -8.05
N TRP A 55 -2.77 -0.81 -6.81
CA TRP A 55 -1.84 -0.67 -5.69
C TRP A 55 -0.64 -1.62 -5.78
N ASN A 56 -0.71 -2.61 -6.69
CA ASN A 56 0.38 -3.56 -6.98
C ASN A 56 1.02 -3.30 -8.36
N ASP A 57 0.64 -2.21 -9.04
CA ASP A 57 1.19 -1.83 -10.35
C ASP A 57 2.08 -0.59 -10.23
N ARG A 58 3.39 -0.78 -10.33
CA ARG A 58 4.39 0.30 -10.24
C ARG A 58 4.11 1.45 -11.22
N ASN A 59 3.55 1.17 -12.39
CA ASN A 59 3.29 2.20 -13.40
C ASN A 59 2.04 3.03 -13.09
N LYS A 60 1.19 2.56 -12.17
CA LYS A 60 -0.09 3.20 -11.82
C LYS A 60 -0.14 3.72 -10.39
N ILE A 61 0.80 3.31 -9.54
CA ILE A 61 0.78 3.62 -8.11
C ILE A 61 0.77 5.14 -7.83
N TYR A 62 1.50 5.93 -8.62
CA TYR A 62 1.50 7.39 -8.51
C TYR A 62 0.12 7.99 -8.75
N GLN A 63 -0.58 7.52 -9.79
CA GLN A 63 -1.94 7.97 -10.10
C GLN A 63 -2.91 7.51 -9.01
N ALA A 64 -2.74 6.29 -8.49
CA ALA A 64 -3.58 5.77 -7.40
C ALA A 64 -3.50 6.64 -6.14
N PHE A 65 -2.30 7.09 -5.77
CA PHE A 65 -2.12 8.04 -4.67
C PHE A 65 -2.71 9.41 -4.99
N ASP A 66 -2.47 9.95 -6.19
CA ASP A 66 -3.01 11.25 -6.61
C ASP A 66 -4.54 11.27 -6.54
N ASP A 67 -5.20 10.25 -7.09
CA ASP A 67 -6.66 10.09 -7.07
C ASP A 67 -7.19 9.96 -5.64
N LEU A 68 -6.49 9.21 -4.78
CA LEU A 68 -6.86 9.03 -3.38
C LEU A 68 -6.78 10.34 -2.60
N PHE A 69 -5.68 11.08 -2.74
CA PHE A 69 -5.51 12.37 -2.05
C PHE A 69 -6.49 13.41 -2.56
N LYS A 70 -6.75 13.44 -3.86
CA LYS A 70 -7.78 14.29 -4.46
C LYS A 70 -9.17 14.00 -3.89
N LYS A 71 -9.52 12.73 -3.76
CA LYS A 71 -10.82 12.30 -3.23
C LYS A 71 -11.07 12.81 -1.81
N PHE A 72 -10.01 12.91 -1.00
CA PHE A 72 -10.09 13.32 0.39
C PHE A 72 -9.44 14.69 0.63
N ALA A 73 -9.40 15.56 -0.39
CA ALA A 73 -8.74 16.86 -0.32
C ALA A 73 -9.29 17.77 0.80
N ASP A 74 -10.58 17.63 1.16
CA ASP A 74 -11.21 18.44 2.22
C ASP A 74 -11.00 17.87 3.64
N SER A 75 -10.34 16.71 3.78
CA SER A 75 -10.06 16.04 5.06
C SER A 75 -8.59 16.16 5.45
N ILE A 76 -8.28 16.16 6.74
CA ILE A 76 -6.89 15.96 7.19
C ILE A 76 -6.47 14.54 6.79
N LEU A 77 -5.31 14.40 6.17
CA LEU A 77 -4.77 13.10 5.76
C LEU A 77 -3.65 12.69 6.69
N VAL A 78 -3.73 11.46 7.21
CA VAL A 78 -2.64 10.82 7.94
C VAL A 78 -2.21 9.59 7.15
N VAL A 79 -1.03 9.63 6.54
CA VAL A 79 -0.55 8.58 5.64
C VAL A 79 0.59 7.81 6.30
N SER A 80 0.36 6.54 6.59
CA SER A 80 1.40 5.60 7.01
C SER A 80 2.09 5.04 5.78
N TYR A 81 3.42 5.00 5.81
CA TYR A 81 4.20 4.61 4.65
C TYR A 81 5.56 4.03 5.00
N ARG A 82 6.21 3.37 4.04
CA ARG A 82 7.58 2.86 4.18
C ARG A 82 8.55 3.64 3.32
N SER A 83 9.72 3.96 3.87
CA SER A 83 10.74 4.73 3.16
C SER A 83 11.32 4.01 1.94
N ASP A 84 11.22 2.68 1.87
CA ASP A 84 11.65 1.88 0.72
C ASP A 84 10.53 1.64 -0.31
N GLY A 85 9.43 2.37 -0.22
CA GLY A 85 8.28 2.26 -1.13
C GLY A 85 8.44 2.99 -2.47
N ILE A 86 7.47 2.77 -3.37
CA ILE A 86 7.22 3.54 -4.58
C ILE A 86 5.76 4.01 -4.52
N PRO A 87 5.48 5.33 -4.53
CA PRO A 87 6.39 6.47 -4.68
C PRO A 87 7.44 6.61 -3.56
N SER A 88 8.53 7.36 -3.77
CA SER A 88 9.43 7.72 -2.67
C SER A 88 8.74 8.64 -1.66
N ASP A 89 9.34 8.81 -0.48
CA ASP A 89 8.95 9.81 0.52
C ASP A 89 8.84 11.23 -0.08
N THR A 90 9.84 11.63 -0.87
CA THR A 90 9.88 12.93 -1.56
C THR A 90 8.76 13.08 -2.59
N ASP A 91 8.48 12.03 -3.37
CA ASP A 91 7.41 12.03 -4.35
C ASP A 91 6.04 12.06 -3.66
N LEU A 92 5.86 11.29 -2.60
CA LEU A 92 4.62 11.21 -1.84
C LEU A 92 4.30 12.56 -1.18
N MET A 93 5.32 13.21 -0.60
CA MET A 93 5.25 14.59 -0.11
C MET A 93 4.81 15.56 -1.22
N GLY A 94 5.37 15.41 -2.42
CA GLY A 94 4.99 16.20 -3.60
C GLY A 94 3.52 15.98 -4.01
N LEU A 95 3.03 14.74 -3.98
CA LEU A 95 1.64 14.40 -4.25
C LEU A 95 0.68 15.01 -3.23
N LEU A 96 1.00 14.92 -1.93
CA LEU A 96 0.20 15.50 -0.85
C LEU A 96 0.08 17.03 -1.01
N LYS A 97 1.21 17.70 -1.29
CA LYS A 97 1.27 19.16 -1.47
C LYS A 97 0.47 19.71 -2.64
N LYS A 98 -0.03 18.86 -3.55
CA LYS A 98 -0.97 19.30 -4.59
C LYS A 98 -2.35 19.65 -4.02
N TYR A 99 -2.71 19.05 -2.90
CA TYR A 99 -4.04 19.13 -2.30
C TYR A 99 -4.03 19.69 -0.88
N LYS A 100 -2.84 19.95 -0.31
CA LYS A 100 -2.62 20.28 1.10
C LYS A 100 -1.55 21.36 1.24
N ASP A 101 -1.86 22.40 2.00
CA ASP A 101 -0.96 23.54 2.18
C ASP A 101 0.13 23.21 3.21
N ASN A 102 -0.23 22.45 4.24
CA ASN A 102 0.69 22.06 5.30
C ASN A 102 0.88 20.54 5.30
N VAL A 103 2.08 20.07 5.01
CA VAL A 103 2.42 18.65 5.05
C VAL A 103 3.67 18.45 5.90
N ILE A 104 3.50 17.69 6.98
CA ILE A 104 4.55 17.38 7.95
C ILE A 104 4.88 15.90 7.83
N GLU A 105 6.17 15.60 7.68
CA GLU A 105 6.70 14.24 7.77
C GLU A 105 7.20 13.99 9.19
N LEU A 106 6.70 12.94 9.82
CA LEU A 106 7.12 12.45 11.13
C LEU A 106 7.87 11.15 10.95
N ASN A 107 9.19 11.22 11.04
CA ASN A 107 10.06 10.05 10.96
C ASN A 107 10.05 9.27 12.28
N ARG A 108 9.71 7.97 12.23
CA ARG A 108 9.88 7.10 13.40
C ARG A 108 11.34 6.65 13.52
N LYS A 109 11.77 6.50 14.79
CA LYS A 109 13.09 6.03 15.20
C LYS A 109 13.51 4.77 14.44
N ASN A 110 14.81 4.60 14.24
CA ASN A 110 15.47 3.40 13.70
C ASN A 110 14.87 2.10 14.30
N TYR A 111 13.86 1.54 13.65
CA TYR A 111 13.19 0.32 14.07
C TYR A 111 13.61 -0.79 13.12
N LYS A 112 14.53 -1.64 13.57
CA LYS A 112 14.98 -2.80 12.80
C LYS A 112 14.06 -3.98 13.08
N TYR A 113 13.29 -4.41 12.08
CA TYR A 113 12.57 -5.67 12.15
C TYR A 113 13.56 -6.82 12.37
N VAL A 114 13.27 -7.70 13.33
CA VAL A 114 14.15 -8.80 13.76
C VAL A 114 14.58 -9.70 12.60
N LEU A 115 13.71 -9.89 11.61
CA LEU A 115 13.93 -10.73 10.44
C LEU A 115 14.31 -9.94 9.17
N SER A 116 14.48 -8.63 9.27
CA SER A 116 14.85 -7.82 8.11
C SER A 116 16.35 -7.80 7.91
N ASN A 117 16.76 -8.21 6.70
CA ASN A 117 18.11 -7.97 6.19
C ASN A 117 18.29 -6.53 5.69
N ASN A 118 17.19 -5.77 5.56
CA ASN A 118 17.20 -4.36 5.21
C ASN A 118 17.14 -3.51 6.50
N GLY A 119 18.28 -3.00 6.94
CA GLY A 119 18.38 -2.16 8.14
C GLY A 119 18.04 -0.69 7.90
N GLU A 120 17.80 -0.29 6.66
CA GLU A 120 17.62 1.11 6.26
C GLU A 120 16.16 1.50 6.00
N SER A 121 15.26 0.51 5.86
CA SER A 121 13.82 0.79 5.74
C SER A 121 13.30 1.36 7.05
N GLN A 122 12.58 2.48 6.95
CA GLN A 122 11.98 3.20 8.06
C GLN A 122 10.47 3.34 7.84
N GLU A 123 9.72 3.36 8.94
CA GLU A 123 8.30 3.69 8.92
C GLU A 123 8.17 5.22 8.94
N LEU A 124 7.40 5.74 8.00
CA LEU A 124 7.11 7.15 7.79
C LEU A 124 5.65 7.43 8.13
N LEU A 125 5.39 8.62 8.67
CA LEU A 125 4.03 9.09 8.89
C LEU A 125 3.91 10.53 8.39
N PHE A 126 3.06 10.75 7.39
CA PHE A 126 2.75 12.09 6.91
C PHE A 126 1.45 12.58 7.52
N VAL A 127 1.43 13.82 8.00
CA VAL A 127 0.22 14.52 8.44
C VAL A 127 0.05 15.72 7.50
N ALA A 128 -1.06 15.75 6.77
CA ALA A 128 -1.34 16.75 5.75
C ALA A 128 -2.68 17.44 6.00
N GLU A 129 -2.64 18.76 6.16
CA GLU A 129 -3.78 19.63 6.48
C GLU A 129 -4.12 20.54 5.29
#